data_AF-A0A0L6TC41-F1
#
_entry.id   AF-A0A0L6TC41-F1
#
_cell.length_a   1.000
_cell.length_b   1.000
_cell.length_c   1.000
_cell.angle_alpha   90.00
_cell.angle_beta   90.00
_cell.angle_gamma   90.00
#
_symmetry.space_group_name_H-M   'P 1'
#
loop_
_entity.id
_entity.type
_entity.pdbx_description
1 polymer ?
#
loop_
_entity_poly.entity_id
_entity_poly.type
_entity_poly.pdbx_seq_one_letter_code
_entity_poly.pdbx_strand_id
1 'polypeptide(L)' 'MQTSEGSVEVTVYNYLSFDGTQRSPFPAPYKAPRDRIETALNGKVLEGTAETVLASQLDHEGRYRRRATGWGDLD' A
#
# COMPACT_ATOMS: atom_id res chain seq x y z
N MET A 1 7.48 -8.62 -32.88
CA MET A 1 6.77 -7.48 -32.26
C MET A 1 6.59 -7.83 -30.80
N GLN A 2 7.50 -7.34 -29.95
CA GLN A 2 7.46 -7.58 -28.50
C GLN A 2 6.35 -6.70 -27.95
N THR A 3 5.27 -7.30 -27.46
CA THR A 3 4.26 -6.60 -26.68
C THR A 3 4.94 -6.16 -25.40
N SER A 4 5.18 -4.86 -25.27
CA SER A 4 5.51 -4.24 -23.99
C SER A 4 4.35 -4.58 -23.05
N GLU A 5 4.53 -5.55 -22.16
CA GLU A 5 3.63 -5.73 -21.02
C GLU A 5 3.69 -4.42 -20.24
N GLY A 6 2.69 -3.57 -20.46
CA GLY A 6 2.63 -2.25 -19.85
C GLY A 6 2.57 -2.44 -18.34
N SER A 7 3.68 -2.16 -17.66
CA SER A 7 3.73 -2.13 -16.21
C SER A 7 2.75 -1.05 -15.74
N VAL A 8 1.56 -1.45 -15.30
CA VAL A 8 0.57 -0.50 -14.79
C VAL A 8 1.12 0.07 -13.49
N GLU A 9 1.47 1.35 -13.50
CA GLU A 9 1.91 2.06 -12.30
C GLU A 9 0.71 2.52 -11.49
N VAL A 10 0.83 2.45 -10.16
CA VAL A 10 -0.18 2.86 -9.20
C VAL A 10 0.47 3.67 -8.09
N THR A 11 -0.19 4.75 -7.67
CA THR A 11 0.28 5.56 -6.55
C THR A 11 -0.29 5.03 -5.25
N VAL A 12 0.59 4.70 -4.30
CA VAL A 12 0.24 4.24 -2.97
C VAL A 12 0.66 5.26 -1.90
N TYR A 13 -0.05 5.27 -0.79
CA TYR A 13 0.17 6.19 0.32
C TYR A 13 0.28 5.43 1.63
N ASN A 14 1.05 5.97 2.57
CA ASN A 14 0.84 5.62 3.98
C ASN A 14 -0.50 6.17 4.44
N TYR A 15 -1.11 5.53 5.42
CA TYR A 15 -2.39 5.96 5.97
C TYR A 15 -2.51 5.58 7.44
N LEU A 16 -3.41 6.28 8.15
CA LEU A 16 -3.80 5.95 9.50
C LEU A 16 -5.02 5.02 9.46
N SER A 17 -4.94 3.89 10.16
CA SER A 17 -6.05 2.97 10.35
C SER A 17 -6.79 3.27 11.64
N PHE A 18 -8.10 2.97 11.64
CA PHE A 18 -9.00 3.13 12.76
C PHE A 18 -9.67 1.77 12.98
N ASP A 19 -9.03 0.85 13.70
CA ASP A 19 -9.56 -0.51 13.88
C ASP A 19 -10.71 -0.60 14.91
N GLY A 20 -11.14 0.53 15.49
CA GLY A 20 -12.20 0.61 16.50
C GLY A 20 -11.82 0.00 17.87
N THR A 21 -10.75 -0.79 17.93
CA THR A 21 -10.21 -1.37 19.16
C THR A 21 -9.22 -0.42 19.83
N GLN A 22 -8.52 0.39 19.03
CA GLN A 22 -7.61 1.41 19.51
C GLN A 22 -8.33 2.75 19.71
N ARG A 23 -8.03 3.41 20.83
CA ARG A 23 -8.58 4.73 21.18
C ARG A 23 -8.10 5.85 20.25
N SER A 24 -7.03 5.61 19.51
CA SER A 24 -6.38 6.57 18.61
C SER A 24 -6.03 5.91 17.28
N PRO A 25 -6.09 6.66 16.16
CA PRO A 25 -5.57 6.19 14.89
C PRO A 25 -4.08 5.81 14.96
N PHE A 26 -3.69 4.78 14.24
CA PHE A 26 -2.32 4.30 14.16
C PHE A 26 -1.85 4.17 12.70
N PRO A 27 -0.56 4.36 12.40
CA PRO A 27 -0.02 4.16 11.06
C PRO A 27 -0.14 2.71 10.64
N ALA A 28 -0.73 2.46 9.47
CA ALA A 28 -0.85 1.13 8.92
C ALA A 28 0.54 0.57 8.50
N PRO A 29 0.79 -0.74 8.66
CA PRO A 29 2.08 -1.35 8.33
C PRO A 29 2.29 -1.58 6.81
N TYR A 30 1.40 -1.06 5.98
CA TYR A 30 1.43 -1.18 4.53
C TYR A 30 0.85 0.09 3.89
N LYS A 31 1.22 0.32 2.62
CA LYS A 31 0.64 1.39 1.80
C LYS A 31 -0.51 0.84 0.96
N ALA A 32 -1.41 1.72 0.53
CA ALA A 32 -2.48 1.36 -0.41
C ALA A 32 -2.82 2.56 -1.31
N PRO A 33 -3.49 2.33 -2.46
CA PRO A 33 -4.04 3.42 -3.26
C PRO A 33 -5.04 4.26 -2.47
N ARG A 34 -5.12 5.57 -2.76
CA ARG A 34 -6.03 6.52 -2.07
C ARG A 34 -7.47 5.98 -2.01
N ASP A 35 -8.01 5.57 -3.16
CA ASP A 35 -9.39 5.07 -3.24
C ASP A 35 -9.63 3.88 -2.31
N ARG A 36 -8.64 2.98 -2.17
CA ARG A 36 -8.72 1.82 -1.26
C ARG A 36 -8.64 2.22 0.20
N ILE A 37 -7.77 3.18 0.53
CA ILE A 37 -7.65 3.71 1.88
C ILE A 37 -9.00 4.26 2.34
N GLU A 38 -9.64 5.07 1.50
CA GLU A 38 -10.88 5.77 1.84
C GLU A 38 -12.11 4.84 1.82
N THR A 39 -12.23 3.96 0.82
CA THR A 39 -13.45 3.17 0.61
C THR A 39 -13.47 1.81 1.32
N ALA A 40 -12.33 1.12 1.38
CA ALA A 40 -12.27 -0.26 1.87
C ALA A 40 -11.62 -0.36 3.25
N LEU A 41 -10.61 0.47 3.52
CA LEU A 41 -9.83 0.44 4.75
C LEU A 41 -10.31 1.45 5.80
N ASN A 42 -11.26 2.32 5.43
CA ASN A 42 -11.78 3.42 6.26
C ASN A 42 -10.67 4.21 6.96
N GLY A 43 -9.57 4.42 6.24
CA GLY A 43 -8.35 5.02 6.74
C GLY A 43 -8.23 6.49 6.34
N LYS A 44 -7.29 7.19 6.99
CA LYS A 44 -6.94 8.56 6.63
C LYS A 44 -5.61 8.58 5.90
N VAL A 45 -5.62 9.00 4.64
CA VAL A 45 -4.41 9.16 3.81
C VAL A 45 -3.44 10.12 4.48
N LEU A 46 -2.16 9.77 4.47
CA LEU A 46 -1.07 10.65 4.87
C LEU A 46 -0.48 11.29 3.61
N GLU A 47 -0.93 12.52 3.31
CA GLU A 47 -0.40 13.32 2.22
C GLU A 47 1.13 13.50 2.34
N GLY A 48 1.82 13.58 1.20
CA GLY A 48 3.28 13.67 1.15
C GLY A 48 4.02 12.33 1.28
N THR A 49 3.29 11.21 1.39
CA THR A 49 3.88 9.84 1.43
C THR A 49 3.66 9.03 0.14
N ALA A 50 3.24 9.72 -0.92
CA ALA A 50 2.97 9.14 -2.23
C ALA A 50 4.20 8.40 -2.77
N GLU A 51 4.00 7.17 -3.22
CA GLU A 51 5.00 6.34 -3.86
C GLU A 51 4.38 5.67 -5.07
N THR A 52 5.01 5.82 -6.23
CA THR A 52 4.61 5.11 -7.45
C THR A 52 5.24 3.72 -7.43
N VAL A 53 4.40 2.70 -7.50
CA VAL A 53 4.80 1.29 -7.53
C VAL A 53 4.14 0.60 -8.72
N LEU A 54 4.64 -0.56 -9.12
CA LEU A 54 3.95 -1.38 -10.10
C LEU A 54 2.72 -2.03 -9.46
N ALA A 55 1.61 -2.10 -10.19
CA ALA A 55 0.39 -2.78 -9.75
C ALA A 55 0.65 -4.25 -9.41
N SER A 56 1.64 -4.88 -10.06
CA SER A 56 2.10 -6.24 -9.75
C SER A 56 2.79 -6.37 -8.39
N GLN A 57 3.18 -5.27 -7.74
CA GLN A 57 3.74 -5.26 -6.39
C GLN A 57 2.65 -5.15 -5.30
N LEU A 58 1.39 -4.89 -5.68
CA LEU A 58 0.27 -4.96 -4.75
C LEU A 58 -0.11 -6.41 -4.48
N ASP A 59 -0.50 -6.72 -3.25
CA ASP A 59 -1.13 -8.00 -2.94
C ASP A 59 -2.58 -8.06 -3.48
N HIS A 60 -3.22 -9.23 -3.33
CA HIS A 60 -4.60 -9.46 -3.75
C HIS A 60 -5.63 -8.53 -3.07
N GLU A 61 -5.26 -7.86 -1.98
CA GLU A 61 -6.09 -6.88 -1.27
C GLU A 61 -5.79 -5.44 -1.71
N GLY A 62 -4.85 -5.24 -2.65
CA GLY A 62 -4.44 -3.92 -3.13
C GLY A 62 -3.45 -3.20 -2.21
N ARG A 63 -2.74 -3.94 -1.36
CA ARG A 63 -1.79 -3.38 -0.40
C ARG A 63 -0.36 -3.54 -0.90
N TYR A 64 0.41 -2.47 -0.80
CA TYR A 64 1.85 -2.50 -1.01
C TYR A 64 2.55 -2.66 0.33
N ARG A 65 3.27 -3.77 0.48
CA ARG A 65 4.28 -3.93 1.52
C ARG A 65 5.63 -3.82 0.85
N ARG A 66 6.46 -2.90 1.33
CA ARG A 66 7.89 -2.90 0.98
C ARG A 66 8.47 -4.19 1.56
N ARG A 67 8.46 -5.28 0.77
CA ARG A 67 9.27 -6.45 1.09
C ARG A 67 10.70 -5.93 1.16
N ALA A 68 11.34 -6.02 2.31
CA ALA A 68 12.76 -5.76 2.39
C ALA A 68 13.43 -6.81 1.49
N THR A 69 13.80 -6.44 0.27
CA THR A 69 14.58 -7.29 -0.64
C THR A 69 16.04 -7.36 -0.18
N GLY A 70 16.28 -7.48 1.12
CA GLY A 70 17.59 -7.47 1.73
C GLY A 70 17.47 -7.58 3.24
N TRP A 71 17.94 -8.71 3.78
CA TRP A 71 18.05 -9.11 5.18
C TRP A 71 16.80 -9.78 5.79
N GLY A 72 16.72 -11.10 5.59
CA GLY A 72 16.01 -12.02 6.49
C GLY A 72 14.74 -12.63 5.93
N ASP A 73 14.85 -13.44 4.87
CA ASP A 73 14.06 -14.68 4.82
C ASP A 73 14.48 -15.44 6.09
N LEU A 74 13.64 -15.40 7.13
CA LEU A 74 13.79 -16.32 8.25
C LEU A 74 12.92 -17.53 7.92
N ASP A 75 13.62 -18.59 7.53
CA ASP A 75 13.21 -20.00 7.59
C ASP A 75 12.56 -20.33 8.94
#